data_AF-A0A0M0K6N8-F1
#
_entry.id   AF-A0A0M0K6N8-F1
#
_cell.length_a   1.000
_cell.length_b   1.000
_cell.length_c   1.000
_cell.angle_alpha   90.00
_cell.angle_beta   90.00
_cell.angle_gamma   90.00
#
_symmetry.space_group_name_H-M   'P 1'
#
loop_
_entity.id
_entity.type
_entity.pdbx_description
1 polymer ?
#
loop_
_entity_poly.entity_id
_entity_poly.type
_entity_poly.pdbx_seq_one_letter_code
_entity_poly.pdbx_strand_id
1 'polypeptide(L)'
;MAPAASSLLATILRDVDANPANVQGALAVLRGRTLIAVVDTQTLDAWSSRLQALLRGPVPEARVAAAALLSETVQQCTQFEFARHREQWAAALLHLLQPISEATSEAAIAAATSVRLAAAEALAHMVTVSAGWPGERRELSGAVSRLATALVSMLGEATTQHGAAYAHDGAPMDDDDDSEVELVMAPPDEADRSAVVSAGQIGAPS
;
A
#
# COMPACT_ATOMS: atom_id res chain seq x y z
N MET A 1 37.71 0.60 -13.36
CA MET A 1 36.50 -0.25 -13.29
C MET A 1 35.22 0.56 -13.11
N ALA A 2 35.22 1.62 -12.29
CA ALA A 2 34.06 2.51 -12.07
C ALA A 2 33.26 2.95 -13.33
N PRO A 3 33.87 3.42 -14.45
CA PRO A 3 33.08 3.96 -15.58
C PRO A 3 32.20 2.92 -16.27
N ALA A 4 32.61 1.64 -16.28
CA ALA A 4 31.80 0.56 -16.85
C ALA A 4 30.60 0.20 -15.94
N ALA A 5 30.79 0.24 -14.62
CA ALA A 5 29.71 0.02 -13.65
C ALA A 5 28.68 1.14 -13.71
N SER A 6 29.12 2.41 -13.75
CA SER A 6 28.22 3.56 -13.90
C SER A 6 27.43 3.51 -15.20
N SER A 7 28.07 3.17 -16.33
CA SER A 7 27.38 3.00 -17.61
C SER A 7 26.32 1.88 -17.55
N LEU A 8 26.61 0.77 -16.86
CA LEU A 8 25.70 -0.35 -16.76
C LEU A 8 24.48 -0.04 -15.88
N LEU A 9 24.68 0.66 -14.76
CA LEU A 9 23.57 1.16 -13.93
C LEU A 9 22.67 2.12 -14.71
N ALA A 10 23.26 3.00 -15.53
CA ALA A 10 22.49 3.91 -16.38
C ALA A 10 21.68 3.14 -17.44
N THR A 11 22.23 2.08 -18.03
CA THR A 11 21.50 1.20 -18.96
C THR A 11 20.35 0.49 -18.26
N ILE A 12 20.60 -0.10 -17.08
CA ILE A 12 19.55 -0.77 -16.28
C ILE A 12 18.37 0.16 -16.03
N LEU A 13 18.62 1.39 -15.57
CA LEU A 13 17.54 2.35 -15.31
C LEU A 13 16.80 2.72 -16.59
N ARG A 14 17.52 2.97 -17.69
CA ARG A 14 16.89 3.30 -18.97
C ARG A 14 15.97 2.17 -19.45
N ASP A 15 16.40 0.93 -19.30
CA ASP A 15 15.65 -0.24 -19.75
C ASP A 15 14.39 -0.48 -18.90
N VAL A 16 14.48 -0.26 -17.58
CA VAL A 16 13.34 -0.38 -16.65
C VAL A 16 12.38 0.81 -16.78
N ASP A 17 12.91 2.02 -17.01
CA ASP A 17 12.11 3.21 -17.31
C ASP A 17 11.30 3.03 -18.60
N ALA A 18 11.93 2.44 -19.63
CA ALA A 18 11.28 2.18 -20.92
C ALA A 18 10.25 1.05 -20.83
N ASN A 19 10.56 0.00 -20.05
CA ASN A 19 9.66 -1.12 -19.82
C ASN A 19 9.92 -1.77 -18.45
N PRO A 20 9.01 -1.59 -17.47
CA PRO A 20 9.13 -2.19 -16.14
C PRO A 20 9.27 -3.72 -16.14
N ALA A 21 8.80 -4.41 -17.19
CA ALA A 21 8.96 -5.86 -17.33
C ALA A 21 10.44 -6.31 -17.41
N ASN A 22 11.35 -5.40 -17.77
CA ASN A 22 12.78 -5.67 -17.81
C ASN A 22 13.43 -5.81 -16.41
N VAL A 23 12.67 -5.55 -15.33
CA VAL A 23 13.21 -5.56 -13.97
C VAL A 23 13.89 -6.87 -13.59
N GLN A 24 13.38 -8.03 -14.04
CA GLN A 24 14.00 -9.32 -13.69
C GLN A 24 15.41 -9.46 -14.28
N GLY A 25 15.62 -8.99 -15.51
CA GLY A 25 16.94 -8.93 -16.13
C GLY A 25 17.87 -7.97 -15.39
N ALA A 26 17.35 -6.79 -15.01
CA ALA A 26 18.08 -5.82 -14.22
C ALA A 26 18.53 -6.36 -12.85
N LEU A 27 17.62 -7.03 -12.13
CA LEU A 27 17.91 -7.67 -10.85
C LEU A 27 18.95 -8.78 -11.00
N ALA A 28 18.87 -9.59 -12.06
CA ALA A 28 19.88 -10.61 -12.32
C ALA A 28 21.28 -10.01 -12.53
N VAL A 29 21.37 -8.88 -13.25
CA VAL A 29 22.64 -8.17 -13.44
C VAL A 29 23.16 -7.59 -12.13
N LEU A 30 22.30 -6.97 -11.31
CA LEU A 30 22.67 -6.45 -9.98
C LEU A 30 23.11 -7.57 -9.05
N ARG A 31 22.41 -8.70 -8.98
CA ARG A 31 22.79 -9.83 -8.11
C ARG A 31 24.11 -10.47 -8.53
N GLY A 32 24.35 -10.57 -9.84
CA GLY A 32 25.58 -11.15 -10.38
C GLY A 32 26.80 -10.22 -10.28
N ARG A 33 26.61 -8.94 -9.95
CA ARG A 33 27.67 -7.92 -9.97
C ARG A 33 27.47 -6.92 -8.83
N THR A 34 28.47 -6.75 -7.97
CA THR A 34 28.44 -5.75 -6.88
C THR A 34 28.61 -4.31 -7.39
N LEU A 35 27.75 -3.89 -8.34
CA LEU A 35 27.87 -2.63 -9.06
C LEU A 35 27.75 -1.43 -8.12
N ILE A 36 26.82 -1.48 -7.18
CA ILE A 36 26.56 -0.39 -6.23
C ILE A 36 27.79 -0.15 -5.33
N ALA A 37 28.47 -1.22 -4.92
CA ALA A 37 29.64 -1.12 -4.05
C ALA A 37 30.91 -0.55 -4.72
N VAL A 38 30.93 -0.44 -6.06
CA VAL A 38 32.14 -0.06 -6.83
C VAL A 38 31.98 1.22 -7.65
N VAL A 39 30.80 1.84 -7.63
CA VAL A 39 30.58 3.13 -8.29
C VAL A 39 30.94 4.28 -7.36
N ASP A 40 31.22 5.44 -7.95
CA ASP A 40 31.43 6.65 -7.18
C ASP A 40 30.11 7.17 -6.57
N THR A 41 30.25 8.02 -5.56
CA THR A 41 29.15 8.63 -4.82
C THR A 41 28.18 9.40 -5.72
N GLN A 42 28.67 10.09 -6.76
CA GLN A 42 27.82 10.87 -7.65
C GLN A 42 26.92 9.97 -8.50
N THR A 43 27.45 8.85 -8.97
CA THR A 43 26.69 7.82 -9.69
C THR A 43 25.63 7.21 -8.78
N LEU A 44 25.96 6.91 -7.52
CA LEU A 44 25.01 6.37 -6.55
C LEU A 44 23.92 7.38 -6.19
N ASP A 45 24.25 8.66 -6.03
CA ASP A 45 23.29 9.74 -5.81
C ASP A 45 22.29 9.83 -6.96
N ALA A 46 22.78 9.76 -8.21
CA ALA A 46 21.93 9.78 -9.40
C ALA A 46 21.03 8.54 -9.50
N TRP A 47 21.58 7.35 -9.22
CA TRP A 47 20.84 6.09 -9.15
C TRP A 47 19.71 6.16 -8.11
N SER A 48 20.05 6.60 -6.90
CA SER A 48 19.14 6.75 -5.76
C SER A 48 18.00 7.74 -6.09
N SER A 49 18.35 8.90 -6.65
CA SER A 49 17.39 9.91 -7.10
C SER A 49 16.42 9.36 -8.15
N ARG A 50 16.92 8.56 -9.10
CA ARG A 50 16.07 7.96 -10.15
C ARG A 50 15.13 6.90 -9.60
N LEU A 51 15.60 6.01 -8.73
CA LEU A 51 14.74 5.06 -8.02
C LEU A 51 13.63 5.78 -7.25
N GLN A 52 13.97 6.88 -6.59
CA GLN A 52 12.99 7.68 -5.86
C GLN A 52 11.95 8.33 -6.78
N ALA A 53 12.36 8.80 -7.97
CA ALA A 53 11.45 9.32 -8.97
C ALA A 53 10.49 8.23 -9.49
N LEU A 54 10.96 7.01 -9.69
CA LEU A 54 10.12 5.88 -10.12
C LEU A 54 9.11 5.47 -9.04
N LEU A 55 9.55 5.39 -7.78
CA LEU A 55 8.67 5.09 -6.64
C LEU A 55 7.54 6.12 -6.49
N ARG A 56 7.78 7.38 -6.85
CA ARG A 56 6.75 8.45 -6.82
C ARG A 56 5.98 8.61 -8.12
N GLY A 57 6.44 8.02 -9.22
CA GLY A 57 5.83 8.15 -10.54
C GLY A 57 4.42 7.54 -10.58
N PRO A 58 3.61 7.79 -11.62
CA PRO A 58 2.21 7.35 -11.65
C PRO A 58 2.03 5.87 -12.02
N VAL A 59 3.04 5.22 -12.60
CA VAL A 59 2.94 3.87 -13.19
C VAL A 59 3.15 2.79 -12.12
N PRO A 60 2.13 1.98 -11.78
CA PRO A 60 2.24 0.97 -10.71
C PRO A 60 3.35 -0.05 -10.93
N GLU A 61 3.50 -0.56 -12.15
CA GLU A 61 4.52 -1.56 -12.50
C GLU A 61 5.94 -1.00 -12.31
N ALA A 62 6.14 0.29 -12.64
CA ALA A 62 7.41 0.97 -12.44
C ALA A 62 7.72 1.15 -10.94
N ARG A 63 6.70 1.39 -10.10
CA ARG A 63 6.88 1.46 -8.63
C ARG A 63 7.28 0.11 -8.06
N VAL A 64 6.62 -0.97 -8.49
CA VAL A 64 6.98 -2.34 -8.09
C VAL A 64 8.41 -2.65 -8.49
N ALA A 65 8.78 -2.35 -9.74
CA ALA A 65 10.13 -2.56 -10.23
C ALA A 65 11.18 -1.77 -9.43
N ALA A 66 10.90 -0.49 -9.14
CA ALA A 66 11.79 0.35 -8.35
C ALA A 66 11.96 -0.13 -6.90
N ALA A 67 10.90 -0.65 -6.27
CA ALA A 67 10.98 -1.24 -4.93
C ALA A 67 11.89 -2.49 -4.92
N ALA A 68 11.79 -3.34 -5.95
CA ALA A 68 12.66 -4.50 -6.10
C ALA A 68 14.13 -4.09 -6.33
N LEU A 69 14.38 -3.13 -7.22
CA LEU A 69 15.74 -2.61 -7.46
C LEU A 69 16.34 -1.94 -6.21
N LEU A 70 15.52 -1.23 -5.44
CA LEU A 70 15.94 -0.65 -4.18
C LEU A 70 16.36 -1.71 -3.17
N SER A 71 15.62 -2.83 -3.08
CA SER A 71 15.96 -3.95 -2.21
C SER A 71 17.36 -4.49 -2.51
N GLU A 72 17.66 -4.73 -3.80
CA GLU A 72 19.00 -5.15 -4.24
C GLU A 72 20.07 -4.07 -4.03
N THR A 73 19.71 -2.80 -4.23
CA THR A 73 20.63 -1.68 -4.00
C THR A 73 21.09 -1.67 -2.54
N VAL A 74 20.15 -1.79 -1.62
CA VAL A 74 20.39 -1.76 -0.18
C VAL A 74 21.30 -2.91 0.27
N GLN A 75 21.18 -4.10 -0.31
CA GLN A 75 22.06 -5.23 -0.01
C GLN A 75 23.54 -4.96 -0.35
N GLN A 76 23.79 -4.14 -1.36
CA GLN A 76 25.14 -3.86 -1.86
C GLN A 76 25.74 -2.58 -1.27
N CYS A 77 24.94 -1.75 -0.60
CA CYS A 77 25.42 -0.53 0.03
C CYS A 77 26.32 -0.81 1.22
N THR A 78 27.35 0.02 1.37
CA THR A 78 28.04 0.20 2.65
C THR A 78 27.14 0.89 3.68
N GLN A 79 27.50 0.82 4.96
CA GLN A 79 26.77 1.52 6.02
C GLN A 79 26.66 3.03 5.74
N PHE A 80 27.74 3.65 5.24
CA PHE A 80 27.76 5.09 4.97
C PHE A 80 26.76 5.50 3.88
N GLU A 81 26.74 4.75 2.78
CA GLU A 81 25.82 4.98 1.67
C GLU A 81 24.37 4.74 2.08
N PHE A 82 24.13 3.67 2.84
CA PHE A 82 22.81 3.38 3.39
C PHE A 82 22.33 4.53 4.28
N ALA A 83 23.14 4.96 5.25
CA ALA A 83 22.79 6.02 6.20
C ALA A 83 22.39 7.32 5.48
N ARG A 84 23.10 7.65 4.40
CA ARG A 84 22.87 8.84 3.57
C ARG A 84 21.51 8.85 2.87
N HIS A 85 21.02 7.70 2.42
CA HIS A 85 19.80 7.62 1.61
C HIS A 85 18.59 6.98 2.31
N ARG A 86 18.79 6.28 3.44
CA ARG A 86 17.74 5.49 4.12
C ARG A 86 16.46 6.27 4.37
N GLU A 87 16.54 7.54 4.77
CA GLU A 87 15.38 8.33 5.16
C GLU A 87 14.51 8.65 3.95
N GLN A 88 15.17 9.01 2.85
CA GLN A 88 14.54 9.30 1.56
C GLN A 88 13.88 8.07 0.95
N TRP A 89 14.52 6.91 1.07
CA TRP A 89 13.97 5.63 0.61
C TRP A 89 12.81 5.17 1.48
N ALA A 90 12.99 5.14 2.80
CA ALA A 90 11.96 4.74 3.75
C ALA A 90 10.71 5.63 3.64
N ALA A 91 10.88 6.96 3.51
CA ALA A 91 9.75 7.87 3.33
C ALA A 91 8.96 7.59 2.04
N ALA A 92 9.65 7.29 0.93
CA ALA A 92 8.99 6.95 -0.33
C ALA A 92 8.20 5.64 -0.21
N LEU A 93 8.79 4.60 0.38
CA LEU A 93 8.13 3.31 0.59
C LEU A 93 6.94 3.42 1.54
N LEU A 94 7.09 4.13 2.66
CA LEU A 94 6.01 4.35 3.64
C LEU A 94 4.82 5.11 3.04
N HIS A 95 5.05 6.01 2.08
CA HIS A 95 3.98 6.69 1.36
C HIS A 95 3.21 5.73 0.46
N LEU A 96 3.87 4.74 -0.14
CA LEU A 96 3.22 3.71 -0.95
C LEU A 96 2.40 2.71 -0.13
N LEU A 97 2.65 2.61 1.19
CA LEU A 97 1.91 1.73 2.10
C LEU A 97 0.55 2.27 2.54
N GLN A 98 0.21 3.52 2.18
CA GLN A 98 -1.06 4.13 2.57
C GLN A 98 -2.26 3.31 2.05
N PRO A 99 -3.39 3.32 2.78
CA PRO A 99 -4.60 2.60 2.36
C PRO A 99 -5.08 3.03 0.97
N ILE A 100 -5.73 2.11 0.26
CA ILE A 100 -6.27 2.34 -1.08
C ILE A 100 -7.59 3.10 -0.95
N SER A 101 -7.55 4.43 -0.99
CA SER A 101 -8.73 5.28 -0.78
C SER A 101 -9.49 5.68 -2.05
N GLU A 102 -8.87 5.55 -3.24
CA GLU A 102 -9.37 6.15 -4.49
C GLU A 102 -9.52 5.16 -5.66
N ALA A 103 -9.22 3.86 -5.47
CA ALA A 103 -9.32 2.90 -6.57
C ALA A 103 -10.78 2.53 -6.85
N THR A 104 -11.21 2.75 -8.09
CA THR A 104 -12.59 2.55 -8.53
C THR A 104 -12.83 1.24 -9.30
N SER A 105 -11.77 0.48 -9.59
CA SER A 105 -11.86 -0.79 -10.33
C SER A 105 -11.02 -1.89 -9.68
N GLU A 106 -11.41 -3.15 -9.89
CA GLU A 106 -10.67 -4.32 -9.39
C GLU A 106 -9.22 -4.34 -9.88
N ALA A 107 -8.99 -4.00 -11.14
CA ALA A 107 -7.64 -3.90 -11.70
C ALA A 107 -6.80 -2.83 -10.99
N ALA A 108 -7.39 -1.67 -10.68
CA ALA A 108 -6.70 -0.61 -9.94
C ALA A 108 -6.41 -1.03 -8.49
N ILE A 109 -7.33 -1.74 -7.83
CA ILE A 109 -7.13 -2.30 -6.49
C ILE A 109 -5.98 -3.32 -6.53
N ALA A 110 -5.99 -4.26 -7.47
CA ALA A 110 -4.94 -5.27 -7.62
C ALA A 110 -3.56 -4.65 -7.86
N ALA A 111 -3.48 -3.63 -8.73
CA ALA A 111 -2.24 -2.89 -8.98
C ALA A 111 -1.75 -2.15 -7.72
N ALA A 112 -2.64 -1.45 -7.01
CA ALA A 112 -2.30 -0.72 -5.79
C ALA A 112 -1.86 -1.67 -4.66
N THR A 113 -2.52 -2.82 -4.51
CA THR A 113 -2.13 -3.88 -3.57
C THR A 113 -0.75 -4.45 -3.90
N SER A 114 -0.48 -4.69 -5.19
CA SER A 114 0.85 -5.15 -5.64
C SER A 114 1.95 -4.14 -5.32
N VAL A 115 1.69 -2.85 -5.52
CA VAL A 115 2.61 -1.76 -5.14
C VAL A 115 2.84 -1.73 -3.62
N ARG A 116 1.78 -1.84 -2.81
CA ARG A 116 1.88 -1.88 -1.34
C ARG A 116 2.71 -3.07 -0.86
N LEU A 117 2.49 -4.25 -1.42
CA LEU A 117 3.27 -5.45 -1.09
C LEU A 117 4.74 -5.29 -1.43
N ALA A 118 5.06 -4.84 -2.65
CA ALA A 118 6.43 -4.61 -3.07
C ALA A 118 7.14 -3.56 -2.19
N ALA A 119 6.42 -2.48 -1.81
CA ALA A 119 6.96 -1.47 -0.91
C ALA A 119 7.19 -2.01 0.51
N ALA A 120 6.29 -2.84 1.01
CA ALA A 120 6.42 -3.49 2.32
C ALA A 120 7.63 -4.43 2.35
N GLU A 121 7.81 -5.23 1.29
CA GLU A 121 8.95 -6.12 1.13
C GLU A 121 10.27 -5.35 1.11
N ALA A 122 10.37 -4.29 0.31
CA ALA A 122 11.57 -3.46 0.25
C ALA A 122 11.89 -2.79 1.58
N LEU A 123 10.87 -2.32 2.31
CA LEU A 123 11.06 -1.70 3.63
C LEU A 123 11.48 -2.73 4.67
N ALA A 124 10.90 -3.93 4.66
CA ALA A 124 11.32 -5.04 5.50
C ALA A 124 12.78 -5.40 5.22
N HIS A 125 13.18 -5.44 3.94
CA HIS A 125 14.54 -5.71 3.53
C HIS A 125 15.53 -4.66 4.07
N MET A 126 15.18 -3.38 3.98
CA MET A 126 15.97 -2.29 4.58
C MET A 126 16.18 -2.49 6.08
N VAL A 127 15.12 -2.89 6.80
CA VAL A 127 15.20 -3.19 8.24
C VAL A 127 16.13 -4.37 8.50
N THR A 128 16.03 -5.45 7.71
CA THR A 128 16.90 -6.63 7.84
C THR A 128 18.37 -6.29 7.59
N VAL A 129 18.70 -5.55 6.52
CA VAL A 129 20.08 -5.14 6.23
C VAL A 129 20.63 -4.22 7.31
N SER A 130 19.80 -3.29 7.81
CA SER A 130 20.20 -2.41 8.92
C SER A 130 20.50 -3.18 10.21
N ALA A 131 20.10 -4.46 10.32
CA ALA A 131 20.34 -5.24 11.53
C ALA A 131 21.82 -5.38 11.89
N GLY A 132 22.72 -5.29 10.90
CA GLY A 132 24.17 -5.26 11.11
C GLY A 132 24.70 -3.95 11.71
N TRP A 133 23.89 -2.88 11.76
CA TRP A 133 24.31 -1.53 12.13
C TRP A 133 23.39 -0.95 13.21
N PRO A 134 23.78 -1.00 14.50
CA PRO A 134 22.91 -0.59 15.61
C PRO A 134 22.37 0.85 15.52
N GLY A 135 23.15 1.79 14.98
CA GLY A 135 22.71 3.16 14.73
C GLY A 135 21.56 3.21 13.74
N GLU A 136 21.72 2.55 12.59
CA GLU A 136 20.70 2.54 11.53
C GLU A 136 19.42 1.82 11.95
N ARG A 137 19.51 0.75 12.75
CA ARG A 137 18.32 0.10 13.34
C ARG A 137 17.47 1.08 14.14
N ARG A 138 18.12 1.94 14.94
CA ARG A 138 17.41 2.93 15.77
C ARG A 138 16.70 3.94 14.89
N GLU A 139 17.36 4.41 13.85
CA GLU A 139 16.81 5.38 12.89
C GLU A 139 15.60 4.81 12.13
N LEU A 140 15.61 3.52 11.80
CA LEU A 140 14.49 2.86 11.12
C LEU A 140 13.36 2.37 12.05
N SER A 141 13.52 2.47 13.37
CA SER A 141 12.51 1.97 14.33
C SER A 141 11.11 2.54 14.09
N GLY A 142 11.01 3.83 13.73
CA GLY A 142 9.72 4.45 13.39
C GLY A 142 9.10 3.90 12.11
N ALA A 143 9.92 3.48 11.14
CA ALA A 143 9.44 2.84 9.91
C ALA A 143 8.93 1.42 10.17
N VAL A 144 9.54 0.68 11.11
CA VAL A 144 9.10 -0.67 11.50
C VAL A 144 7.67 -0.65 12.05
N SER A 145 7.36 0.28 12.96
CA SER A 145 6.01 0.38 13.53
C SER A 145 4.97 0.69 12.45
N ARG A 146 5.29 1.60 11.52
CA ARG A 146 4.38 1.94 10.41
C ARG A 146 4.20 0.80 9.43
N LEU A 147 5.27 0.05 9.14
CA LEU A 147 5.21 -1.16 8.34
C LEU A 147 4.29 -2.20 8.98
N ALA A 148 4.45 -2.46 10.28
CA ALA A 148 3.60 -3.40 11.01
C ALA A 148 2.12 -3.00 10.96
N THR A 149 1.81 -1.71 11.20
CA THR A 149 0.44 -1.19 11.07
C THR A 149 -0.11 -1.36 9.66
N ALA A 150 0.68 -1.05 8.63
CA ALA A 150 0.25 -1.20 7.25
C ALA A 150 -0.04 -2.66 6.88
N LEU A 151 0.81 -3.59 7.30
CA LEU A 151 0.62 -5.03 7.08
C LEU A 151 -0.66 -5.55 7.77
N VAL A 152 -0.92 -5.11 9.01
CA VAL A 152 -2.16 -5.46 9.72
C VAL A 152 -3.39 -4.89 8.99
N SER A 153 -3.33 -3.64 8.51
CA SER A 153 -4.40 -3.04 7.71
C SER A 153 -4.67 -3.86 6.45
N MET A 154 -3.62 -4.21 5.70
CA MET A 154 -3.73 -5.01 4.48
C MET A 154 -4.35 -6.39 4.74
N LEU A 155 -3.99 -7.05 5.84
CA LEU A 155 -4.60 -8.32 6.24
C LEU A 155 -6.09 -8.16 6.59
N GLY A 156 -6.46 -7.07 7.28
CA GLY A 156 -7.86 -6.72 7.55
C GLY A 156 -8.67 -6.47 6.27
N GLU A 157 -8.11 -5.75 5.31
CA GLU A 157 -8.73 -5.48 4.00
C GLU A 157 -8.93 -6.79 3.19
N ALA A 158 -7.91 -7.66 3.18
CA ALA A 158 -8.00 -8.95 2.50
C ALA A 158 -9.07 -9.87 3.12
N THR A 159 -9.16 -9.92 4.44
CA THR A 159 -10.12 -10.79 5.15
C THR A 159 -11.57 -10.30 5.03
N THR A 160 -11.80 -8.99 5.03
CA THR A 160 -13.14 -8.40 4.86
C THR A 160 -13.69 -8.56 3.44
N GLN A 161 -12.85 -8.45 2.41
CA GLN A 161 -13.24 -8.75 1.03
C GLN A 161 -13.70 -10.21 0.83
N HIS A 162 -13.03 -11.17 1.48
CA HIS A 162 -13.44 -12.59 1.42
C HIS A 162 -14.72 -12.85 2.21
N GLY A 163 -14.91 -12.19 3.37
CA GLY A 163 -16.14 -12.31 4.17
C GLY A 163 -17.41 -11.84 3.44
N ALA A 164 -17.30 -10.81 2.60
CA ALA A 164 -18.42 -10.32 1.77
C ALA A 164 -18.78 -11.29 0.62
N ALA A 165 -17.81 -12.02 0.07
CA ALA A 165 -18.05 -13.03 -0.95
C ALA A 165 -18.84 -14.24 -0.40
N TYR A 166 -18.56 -14.67 0.84
CA TYR A 166 -19.33 -15.74 1.49
C TYR A 166 -20.74 -15.33 1.91
N ALA A 167 -21.01 -14.04 2.13
CA ALA A 167 -22.35 -13.55 2.44
C ALA A 167 -23.27 -13.51 1.21
N HIS A 168 -22.71 -13.53 -0.01
CA HIS A 168 -23.49 -13.44 -1.25
C HIS A 168 -23.84 -14.80 -1.87
N ASP A 169 -23.18 -15.87 -1.44
CA ASP A 169 -23.40 -17.27 -1.89
C ASP A 169 -24.25 -18.10 -0.91
N GLY A 170 -24.74 -17.46 0.16
CA GLY A 170 -25.56 -18.07 1.20
C GLY A 170 -26.92 -17.39 1.33
N ALA A 171 -27.66 -17.25 0.24
CA ALA A 171 -29.11 -17.12 0.35
C ALA A 171 -29.67 -18.53 0.56
N PRO A 172 -30.19 -18.91 1.75
CA PRO A 172 -31.04 -20.07 1.82
C PRO A 172 -32.30 -19.75 0.99
N MET A 173 -32.50 -20.52 -0.07
CA MET A 173 -33.82 -20.72 -0.64
C MET A 173 -34.67 -21.38 0.46
N ASP A 174 -35.41 -20.57 1.21
CA ASP A 174 -36.60 -21.03 1.91
C ASP A 174 -37.69 -21.24 0.85
N ASP A 175 -37.56 -22.34 0.10
CA ASP A 175 -38.68 -22.98 -0.57
C ASP A 175 -39.46 -23.73 0.52
N ASP A 176 -40.45 -23.08 1.12
CA ASP A 176 -41.58 -23.79 1.71
C ASP A 176 -42.87 -23.07 1.34
N ASP A 177 -43.62 -23.78 0.51
CA ASP A 177 -44.93 -23.52 -0.03
C ASP A 177 -46.03 -23.65 1.04
N ASP A 178 -47.14 -22.95 0.80
CA ASP A 178 -48.48 -23.17 1.34
C ASP A 178 -48.76 -23.06 2.86
N SER A 179 -49.45 -21.97 3.24
CA SER A 179 -50.75 -22.06 3.94
C SER A 179 -51.48 -20.71 3.93
N GLU A 180 -52.52 -20.61 3.10
CA GLU A 180 -53.57 -19.61 3.23
C GLU A 180 -54.26 -19.71 4.59
N VAL A 181 -54.39 -18.58 5.29
CA VAL A 181 -55.47 -18.41 6.28
C VAL A 181 -56.07 -17.02 6.09
N GLU A 182 -57.10 -17.00 5.27
CA GLU A 182 -58.10 -15.95 5.20
C GLU A 182 -58.85 -15.90 6.55
N LEU A 183 -58.70 -14.80 7.32
CA LEU A 183 -59.63 -14.47 8.39
C LEU A 183 -60.23 -13.08 8.13
N VAL A 184 -61.44 -13.11 7.60
CA VAL A 184 -62.28 -11.96 7.24
C VAL A 184 -63.15 -11.54 8.44
N MET A 185 -63.41 -10.22 8.50
CA MET A 185 -64.42 -9.45 9.27
C MET A 185 -64.01 -8.98 10.69
N ALA A 186 -64.29 -7.77 11.18
CA ALA A 186 -64.65 -6.41 10.71
C ALA A 186 -64.80 -5.54 12.01
N PRO A 187 -64.65 -4.20 11.97
CA PRO A 187 -64.66 -3.28 13.14
C PRO A 187 -66.11 -2.89 13.56
N PRO A 188 -66.42 -2.31 14.76
CA PRO A 188 -66.12 -0.91 15.19
C PRO A 188 -65.86 -0.78 16.73
N ASP A 189 -65.45 0.35 17.32
CA ASP A 189 -66.31 1.49 17.68
C ASP A 189 -65.51 2.71 18.19
N GLU A 190 -66.09 3.89 17.98
CA GLU A 190 -65.56 5.22 18.24
C GLU A 190 -65.60 5.65 19.72
N ALA A 191 -64.88 6.76 19.97
CA ALA A 191 -65.12 7.78 20.99
C ALA A 191 -64.45 7.60 22.37
N ASP A 192 -63.41 8.40 22.61
CA ASP A 192 -63.65 9.58 23.46
C ASP A 192 -62.80 10.79 23.05
N ARG A 193 -63.43 11.96 23.13
CA ARG A 193 -62.93 13.29 22.76
C ARG A 193 -62.59 14.06 24.03
N SER A 194 -61.50 14.84 24.02
CA SER A 194 -61.40 16.23 24.57
C SER A 194 -59.93 16.59 24.72
N ALA A 195 -59.34 17.52 23.96
CA ALA A 195 -59.54 18.98 23.92
C ALA A 195 -58.91 19.75 25.09
N VAL A 196 -58.43 20.96 24.76
CA VAL A 196 -57.87 22.06 25.58
C VAL A 196 -56.32 22.11 25.55
N VAL A 197 -55.64 22.88 24.68
CA VAL A 197 -55.55 24.35 24.47
C VAL A 197 -54.75 25.10 25.55
N SER A 198 -53.58 25.64 25.14
CA SER A 198 -53.00 26.98 25.44
C SER A 198 -51.45 26.88 25.49
N ALA A 199 -50.69 27.43 24.54
CA ALA A 199 -50.40 28.85 24.24
C ALA A 199 -49.30 29.48 25.12
N GLY A 200 -48.29 30.08 24.46
CA GLY A 200 -47.16 30.87 24.99
C GLY A 200 -45.81 30.30 24.55
N GLN A 201 -45.13 30.71 23.46
CA GLN A 201 -44.63 32.06 23.10
C GLN A 201 -43.88 32.67 24.31
N ILE A 202 -42.63 33.16 24.28
CA ILE A 202 -41.80 33.89 23.31
C ILE A 202 -40.33 33.76 23.80
N GLY A 203 -39.33 33.56 22.95
CA GLY A 203 -38.31 34.60 22.75
C GLY A 203 -36.85 34.17 23.01
N ALA A 204 -36.07 34.07 21.94
CA ALA A 204 -34.61 34.17 21.93
C ALA A 204 -34.18 35.67 22.02
N PRO A 205 -32.91 36.04 21.78
CA PRO A 205 -31.66 35.72 22.48
C PRO A 205 -30.96 37.02 22.98
N SER A 206 -29.82 36.89 23.66
CA SER A 206 -28.67 37.80 23.58
C SER A 206 -27.40 37.06 23.99
#